data_AF-A0A2H5MVA0-F1
#
_entry.id   AF-A0A2H5MVA0-F1
#
_cell.length_a   1.000
_cell.length_b   1.000
_cell.length_c   1.000
_cell.angle_alpha   90.00
_cell.angle_beta   90.00
_cell.angle_gamma   90.00
#
_symmetry.space_group_name_H-M   'P 1'
#
loop_
_entity.id
_entity.type
_entity.pdbx_description
1 polymer ?
#
loop_
_entity_poly.entity_id
_entity_poly.type
_entity_poly.pdbx_seq_one_letter_code
_entity_poly.pdbx_strand_id
1 'polypeptide(L)'
;MNVIKGVADALSYLHHDCFPPIVHRDISSKNLLLDLEYEAHVADFGIAKFLKPDSSNWTEFAGTYGYVAPELAYTMKITEKCDVYSFGVLVLEVIKGKHPRDFLSSISYSSLSTDVKLDEMLDPRLPKPSIQPQKKSVQGKKLELKFKIVE
;
A
#
# COMPACT_ATOMS: atom_id res chain seq x y z
N MET A 1 11.20 -16.28 9.85
CA MET A 1 10.01 -15.41 9.75
C MET A 1 9.40 -15.67 8.37
N ASN A 2 8.70 -16.80 8.27
CA ASN A 2 8.43 -17.42 6.97
C ASN A 2 7.33 -16.68 6.20
N VAL A 3 6.40 -16.06 6.93
CA VAL A 3 5.32 -15.23 6.34
C VAL A 3 5.84 -14.12 5.44
N ILE A 4 6.71 -13.23 5.95
CA ILE A 4 7.22 -12.10 5.15
C ILE A 4 7.99 -12.59 3.93
N LYS A 5 8.81 -13.63 4.11
CA LYS A 5 9.59 -14.20 3.02
C LYS A 5 8.68 -14.81 1.95
N GLY A 6 7.70 -15.62 2.33
CA GLY A 6 6.76 -16.25 1.40
C GLY A 6 5.97 -15.23 0.57
N VAL A 7 5.51 -14.15 1.19
CA VAL A 7 4.84 -13.06 0.46
C VAL A 7 5.80 -12.33 -0.49
N ALA A 8 7.03 -12.06 -0.07
CA ALA A 8 8.03 -11.43 -0.93
C ALA A 8 8.38 -12.30 -2.14
N ASP A 9 8.55 -13.61 -1.93
CA ASP A 9 8.81 -14.58 -3.00
C ASP A 9 7.63 -14.64 -3.98
N ALA A 10 6.39 -14.66 -3.48
CA ALA A 10 5.19 -14.64 -4.31
C ALA A 10 5.08 -13.34 -5.14
N LEU A 11 5.34 -12.18 -4.53
CA LEU A 11 5.33 -10.89 -5.25
C LEU A 11 6.44 -10.82 -6.30
N SER A 12 7.64 -11.30 -5.98
CA SER A 12 8.73 -11.39 -6.96
C SER A 12 8.31 -12.23 -8.17
N TYR A 13 7.70 -13.39 -7.93
CA TYR A 13 7.21 -14.26 -9.00
C TYR A 13 6.14 -13.56 -9.86
N LEU A 14 5.15 -12.91 -9.24
CA LEU A 14 4.08 -12.21 -9.97
C LEU A 14 4.61 -11.02 -10.79
N HIS A 15 5.59 -10.29 -10.28
CA HIS A 15 6.09 -9.06 -10.91
C HIS A 15 7.17 -9.31 -11.96
N HIS A 16 7.95 -10.38 -11.83
CA HIS A 16 9.16 -10.58 -12.63
C HIS A 16 9.21 -11.90 -13.39
N ASP A 17 8.59 -12.96 -12.87
CA ASP A 17 8.64 -14.29 -13.52
C ASP A 17 7.40 -14.55 -14.38
N CYS A 18 6.29 -13.84 -14.13
CA CYS A 18 5.09 -13.88 -14.97
C CYS A 18 5.20 -12.94 -16.17
N PHE A 19 4.76 -13.40 -17.35
CA PHE A 19 4.67 -12.58 -18.56
C PHE A 19 3.27 -12.66 -19.20
N PRO A 20 2.52 -11.55 -19.28
CA PRO A 20 2.86 -10.22 -18.74
C PRO A 20 2.87 -10.18 -17.19
N PRO A 21 3.59 -9.23 -16.56
CA PRO A 21 3.62 -9.10 -15.10
C PRO A 21 2.23 -8.95 -14.50
N ILE A 22 2.00 -9.50 -13.32
CA ILE A 22 0.72 -9.50 -12.61
C ILE A 22 0.84 -8.61 -11.37
N VAL A 23 -0.05 -7.64 -11.21
CA VAL A 23 -0.17 -6.84 -9.98
C VAL A 23 -1.39 -7.32 -9.23
N HIS A 24 -1.19 -7.73 -7.97
CA HIS A 24 -2.22 -8.30 -7.12
C HIS A 24 -3.26 -7.25 -6.69
N ARG A 25 -2.79 -6.06 -6.32
CA ARG A 25 -3.56 -4.88 -5.88
C ARG A 25 -4.29 -5.01 -4.54
N ASP A 26 -4.34 -6.20 -3.93
CA ASP A 26 -4.95 -6.41 -2.61
C ASP A 26 -4.08 -7.18 -1.62
N ILE A 27 -2.80 -6.84 -1.52
CA ILE A 27 -1.92 -7.41 -0.49
C ILE A 27 -2.31 -6.85 0.87
N SER A 28 -2.84 -7.71 1.74
CA SER A 28 -3.24 -7.40 3.12
C SER A 28 -3.27 -8.66 3.95
N SER A 29 -3.25 -8.55 5.30
CA SER A 29 -3.33 -9.70 6.19
C SER A 29 -4.58 -10.57 5.99
N LYS A 30 -5.69 -9.99 5.48
CA LYS A 30 -6.92 -10.72 5.14
C LYS A 30 -6.72 -11.72 3.99
N ASN A 31 -5.83 -11.40 3.05
CA ASN A 31 -5.63 -12.16 1.82
C ASN A 31 -4.36 -13.02 1.87
N LEU A 32 -3.86 -13.30 3.07
CA LEU A 32 -2.76 -14.22 3.30
C LEU A 32 -3.28 -15.45 4.03
N LEU A 33 -3.10 -16.60 3.41
CA LEU A 33 -3.40 -17.89 4.03
C LEU A 33 -2.13 -18.50 4.57
N LEU A 34 -2.22 -19.13 5.73
CA LEU A 34 -1.13 -19.90 6.32
C LEU A 34 -1.45 -21.38 6.21
N ASP A 35 -0.48 -22.17 5.76
CA ASP A 35 -0.57 -23.62 5.83
C ASP A 35 -0.14 -24.14 7.21
N LEU A 36 -0.09 -25.47 7.36
CA LEU A 36 0.24 -26.14 8.61
C LEU A 36 1.71 -25.91 9.01
N GLU A 37 2.55 -25.55 8.05
CA GLU A 37 3.96 -25.24 8.20
C GLU A 37 4.22 -23.75 8.48
N TYR A 38 3.16 -22.93 8.58
CA TYR A 38 3.22 -21.47 8.73
C TYR A 38 3.89 -20.75 7.55
N GLU A 39 3.86 -21.34 6.36
CA GLU A 39 4.23 -20.67 5.13
C GLU A 39 3.04 -19.83 4.63
N ALA A 40 3.34 -18.64 4.11
CA ALA A 40 2.31 -17.72 3.64
C ALA A 40 2.04 -17.87 2.15
N HIS A 41 0.76 -17.98 1.82
CA HIS A 41 0.25 -18.07 0.46
C HIS A 41 -0.62 -16.85 0.16
N VAL A 42 -0.28 -16.14 -0.92
CA VAL A 42 -1.08 -15.00 -1.39
C VAL A 42 -2.37 -15.53 -2.04
N ALA A 43 -3.51 -15.01 -1.60
CA ALA A 43 -4.83 -15.40 -2.06
C ALA A 43 -5.64 -14.19 -2.58
N ASP A 44 -6.79 -14.48 -3.20
CA ASP A 44 -7.76 -13.51 -3.73
C ASP A 44 -7.22 -12.58 -4.84
N PHE A 45 -7.09 -13.16 -6.04
CA PHE A 45 -6.71 -12.44 -7.26
C PHE A 45 -7.89 -11.74 -7.95
N GLY A 46 -9.03 -11.55 -7.28
CA GLY A 46 -10.28 -11.05 -7.88
C GLY A 46 -10.15 -9.66 -8.52
N ILE A 47 -9.23 -8.83 -8.00
CA ILE A 47 -8.94 -7.50 -8.54
C ILE A 47 -7.57 -7.37 -9.22
N ALA A 48 -6.84 -8.48 -9.33
CA ALA A 48 -5.50 -8.52 -9.92
C ALA A 48 -5.55 -8.14 -11.41
N LYS A 49 -4.43 -7.61 -11.92
CA LYS A 49 -4.33 -7.13 -13.29
C LYS A 49 -2.99 -7.48 -13.91
N PHE A 50 -3.04 -7.83 -15.19
CA PHE A 50 -1.85 -7.87 -16.04
C PHE A 50 -1.39 -6.45 -16.37
N LEU A 51 -0.12 -6.16 -16.12
CA LEU A 51 0.54 -4.95 -16.61
C LEU A 51 0.85 -5.13 -18.09
N LYS A 52 0.18 -4.34 -18.92
CA LYS A 52 0.39 -4.35 -20.36
C LYS A 52 1.35 -3.21 -20.73
N PRO A 53 2.49 -3.49 -21.37
CA PRO A 53 3.43 -2.45 -21.80
C PRO A 53 2.79 -1.46 -22.79
N ASP A 54 1.91 -1.98 -23.65
CA ASP A 54 1.37 -1.25 -24.81
C ASP A 54 -0.02 -0.64 -24.57
N SER A 55 -0.50 -0.60 -23.31
CA SER A 55 -1.83 -0.07 -22.99
C SER A 55 -1.86 0.82 -21.76
N SER A 56 -2.94 1.57 -21.60
CA SER A 56 -3.20 2.36 -20.41
C SER A 56 -3.46 1.42 -19.22
N ASN A 57 -2.49 1.30 -18.30
CA ASN A 57 -2.65 0.57 -17.03
C ASN A 57 -3.49 1.35 -16.00
N TRP A 58 -4.55 2.00 -16.45
CA TRP A 58 -5.49 2.75 -15.63
C TRP A 58 -6.63 1.84 -15.18
N THR A 59 -7.14 2.04 -13.97
CA THR A 59 -8.16 1.20 -13.37
C THR A 59 -9.12 2.00 -12.51
N GLU A 60 -10.30 1.44 -12.26
CA GLU A 60 -11.10 1.85 -11.11
C GLU A 60 -10.32 1.60 -9.80
N PHE A 61 -10.49 2.51 -8.85
CA PHE A 61 -9.93 2.40 -7.51
C PHE A 61 -10.42 1.10 -6.84
N ALA A 62 -9.49 0.25 -6.43
CA ALA A 62 -9.77 -0.95 -5.67
C ALA A 62 -8.55 -1.33 -4.81
N GLY A 63 -8.81 -2.05 -3.74
CA GLY A 63 -7.82 -2.53 -2.76
C GLY A 63 -8.25 -2.24 -1.32
N THR A 64 -7.57 -2.87 -0.36
CA THR A 64 -7.91 -2.75 1.06
C THR A 64 -7.43 -1.43 1.67
N TYR A 65 -8.37 -0.66 2.23
CA TYR A 65 -8.08 0.62 2.91
C TYR A 65 -7.00 0.46 4.00
N GLY A 66 -6.00 1.33 3.94
CA GLY A 66 -4.82 1.31 4.81
C GLY A 66 -3.61 0.58 4.22
N TYR A 67 -3.82 -0.27 3.21
CA TYR A 67 -2.74 -0.93 2.46
C TYR A 67 -2.54 -0.34 1.08
N VAL A 68 -3.54 0.36 0.52
CA VAL A 68 -3.48 0.94 -0.82
C VAL A 68 -2.41 2.03 -0.90
N ALA A 69 -1.57 1.94 -1.93
CA ALA A 69 -0.54 2.92 -2.22
C ALA A 69 -1.14 4.30 -2.56
N PRO A 70 -0.57 5.40 -2.06
CA PRO A 70 -1.12 6.75 -2.26
C PRO A 70 -1.18 7.12 -3.74
N GLU A 71 -0.18 6.74 -4.55
CA GLU A 71 -0.19 6.99 -5.98
C GLU A 71 -1.32 6.27 -6.70
N LEU A 72 -1.70 5.06 -6.27
CA LEU A 72 -2.85 4.35 -6.83
C LEU A 72 -4.16 5.04 -6.44
N ALA A 73 -4.23 5.56 -5.20
CA ALA A 73 -5.38 6.30 -4.71
C ALA A 73 -5.62 7.63 -5.45
N TYR A 74 -4.55 8.34 -5.83
CA TYR A 74 -4.67 9.64 -6.51
C TYR A 74 -4.71 9.54 -8.03
N THR A 75 -3.93 8.62 -8.62
CA THR A 75 -3.71 8.59 -10.07
C THR A 75 -4.44 7.47 -10.78
N MET A 76 -4.99 6.47 -10.05
CA MET A 76 -5.62 5.29 -10.65
C MET A 76 -4.72 4.50 -11.63
N LYS A 77 -3.42 4.78 -11.64
CA LYS A 77 -2.43 4.11 -12.48
C LYS A 77 -1.80 2.95 -11.70
N ILE A 78 -1.94 1.74 -12.23
CA ILE A 78 -1.36 0.54 -11.63
C ILE A 78 0.11 0.43 -12.03
N THR A 79 0.94 0.09 -11.05
CA THR A 79 2.32 -0.38 -11.22
C THR A 79 2.59 -1.48 -10.21
N GLU A 80 3.65 -2.26 -10.41
CA GLU A 80 4.12 -3.25 -9.44
C GLU A 80 4.45 -2.64 -8.07
N LYS A 81 4.79 -1.33 -8.06
CA LYS A 81 5.08 -0.58 -6.83
C LYS A 81 3.89 -0.46 -5.88
N CYS A 82 2.67 -0.58 -6.39
CA CYS A 82 1.48 -0.58 -5.55
C CYS A 82 1.49 -1.77 -4.58
N ASP A 83 1.83 -2.97 -5.06
CA ASP A 83 1.94 -4.17 -4.21
C ASP A 83 3.14 -4.06 -3.25
N VAL A 84 4.25 -3.44 -3.69
CA VAL A 84 5.43 -3.21 -2.83
C VAL A 84 5.09 -2.30 -1.65
N TYR A 85 4.29 -1.26 -1.86
CA TYR A 85 3.81 -0.40 -0.78
C TYR A 85 2.93 -1.20 0.19
N SER A 86 1.94 -1.93 -0.32
CA SER A 86 1.04 -2.76 0.50
C SER A 86 1.80 -3.83 1.29
N PHE A 87 2.82 -4.43 0.70
CA PHE A 87 3.75 -5.33 1.39
C PHE A 87 4.51 -4.62 2.52
N GLY A 88 4.99 -3.39 2.32
CA GLY A 88 5.61 -2.60 3.38
C GLY A 88 4.67 -2.35 4.57
N VAL A 89 3.39 -2.05 4.29
CA VAL A 89 2.36 -1.91 5.34
C VAL A 89 2.14 -3.23 6.10
N LEU A 90 2.05 -4.35 5.38
CA LEU A 90 1.94 -5.69 5.97
C LEU A 90 3.14 -6.01 6.87
N VAL A 91 4.37 -5.72 6.43
CA VAL A 91 5.57 -5.93 7.25
C VAL A 91 5.49 -5.12 8.55
N LEU A 92 5.03 -3.87 8.50
CA LEU A 92 4.82 -3.04 9.69
C LEU A 92 3.74 -3.61 10.60
N GLU A 93 2.62 -4.09 10.06
CA GLU A 93 1.57 -4.78 10.81
C GLU A 93 2.13 -5.98 11.56
N VAL A 94 2.93 -6.83 10.91
CA VAL A 94 3.52 -8.01 11.55
C VAL A 94 4.51 -7.62 12.64
N ILE A 95 5.35 -6.59 12.43
CA ILE A 95 6.32 -6.12 13.43
C ILE A 95 5.62 -5.49 14.64
N LYS A 96 4.57 -4.70 14.42
CA LYS A 96 3.85 -3.97 15.49
C LYS A 96 2.76 -4.82 16.15
N GLY A 97 2.32 -5.91 15.51
CA GLY A 97 1.23 -6.76 15.97
C GLY A 97 -0.13 -6.02 16.03
N LYS A 98 -0.30 -4.95 15.24
CA LYS A 98 -1.49 -4.11 15.23
C LYS A 98 -1.94 -3.84 13.81
N HIS A 99 -3.24 -3.93 13.55
CA HIS A 99 -3.78 -3.74 12.22
C HIS A 99 -3.63 -2.27 11.78
N PRO A 100 -3.28 -1.97 10.50
CA PRO A 100 -3.05 -0.60 10.02
C PRO A 100 -4.24 0.34 10.24
N ARG A 101 -5.47 -0.18 10.26
CA ARG A 101 -6.68 0.61 10.53
C ARG A 101 -6.68 1.23 11.94
N ASP A 102 -6.17 0.52 12.95
CA ASP A 102 -6.12 1.00 14.34
C ASP A 102 -5.14 2.15 14.49
N PHE A 103 -4.13 2.18 13.61
CA PHE A 103 -3.20 3.29 13.51
C PHE A 103 -3.83 4.49 12.80
N LEU A 104 -4.52 4.28 11.68
CA LEU A 104 -5.18 5.36 10.94
C LEU A 104 -6.28 6.03 11.77
N SER A 105 -7.03 5.28 12.57
CA SER A 105 -8.00 5.85 13.51
C SER A 105 -7.29 6.73 14.53
N SER A 106 -6.17 6.28 15.11
CA SER A 106 -5.36 7.05 16.04
C SER A 106 -4.84 8.36 15.42
N ILE A 107 -4.36 8.32 14.16
CA ILE A 107 -3.97 9.53 13.42
C ILE A 107 -5.18 10.45 13.23
N SER A 108 -6.32 9.93 12.79
CA SER A 108 -7.52 10.72 12.52
C SER A 108 -8.06 11.41 13.77
N TYR A 109 -8.00 10.75 14.95
CA TYR A 109 -8.33 11.36 16.23
C TYR A 109 -7.30 12.42 16.65
N SER A 110 -6.03 12.19 16.37
CA SER A 110 -4.95 13.15 16.66
C SER A 110 -4.84 14.31 15.66
N SER A 111 -5.54 14.26 14.52
CA SER A 111 -5.47 15.29 13.46
C SER A 111 -6.10 16.64 13.83
N LEU A 112 -6.60 16.81 15.07
CA LEU A 112 -6.86 18.13 15.67
C LEU A 112 -5.59 18.77 16.28
N SER A 113 -4.49 18.02 16.40
CA SER A 113 -3.20 18.46 16.93
C SER A 113 -2.09 17.96 15.99
N THR A 114 -1.45 18.89 15.27
CA THR A 114 -0.51 18.65 14.16
C THR A 114 0.84 18.03 14.55
N ASP A 115 0.89 17.14 15.54
CA ASP A 115 2.14 16.50 15.97
C ASP A 115 1.97 14.98 15.98
N VAL A 116 1.99 14.39 14.78
CA VAL A 116 2.03 12.93 14.64
C VAL A 116 3.38 12.47 15.16
N LYS A 117 3.39 11.73 16.27
CA LYS A 117 4.57 11.11 16.86
C LYS A 117 5.03 9.91 16.02
N LEU A 118 5.40 10.16 14.76
CA LEU A 118 6.04 9.19 13.84
C LEU A 118 7.34 8.62 14.43
N ASP A 119 7.91 9.30 15.42
CA ASP A 119 9.10 8.90 16.18
C ASP A 119 8.92 7.55 16.92
N GLU A 120 7.69 7.16 17.29
CA GLU A 120 7.44 5.83 17.91
C GLU A 120 7.38 4.68 16.87
N MET A 121 7.38 5.00 15.58
CA MET A 121 7.20 4.05 14.49
C MET A 121 8.45 3.83 13.66
N LEU A 122 9.26 4.88 13.49
CA LEU A 122 10.56 4.77 12.84
C LEU A 122 11.52 4.05 13.80
N ASP A 123 12.30 3.10 13.28
CA ASP A 123 13.42 2.56 14.04
C ASP A 123 14.33 3.75 14.41
N PRO A 124 14.60 4.02 15.70
CA PRO A 124 15.37 5.19 16.13
C PRO A 124 16.81 5.16 15.60
N ARG A 125 17.27 4.03 15.06
CA ARG A 125 18.56 3.87 14.40
C ARG A 125 18.55 4.29 12.93
N LEU A 126 17.37 4.46 12.33
CA LEU A 126 17.25 4.94 10.95
C LEU A 126 17.34 6.47 10.91
N PRO A 127 18.12 7.04 9.98
CA PRO A 127 18.16 8.48 9.79
C PRO A 127 16.77 8.98 9.36
N LYS A 128 16.37 10.14 9.88
CA LYS A 128 15.09 10.76 9.51
C LYS A 128 15.03 10.91 7.98
N PRO A 129 13.97 10.43 7.32
CA PRO A 129 13.86 10.56 5.87
C PRO A 129 13.93 12.03 5.50
N SER A 130 14.94 12.40 4.70
CA SER A 130 15.07 13.75 4.16
C SER A 130 13.95 13.96 3.16
N ILE A 131 12.85 14.55 3.60
CA ILE A 131 11.84 15.07 2.68
C ILE A 131 12.51 16.25 1.97
N GLN A 132 13.13 16.00 0.82
CA GLN A 132 13.46 17.08 -0.09
C GLN A 132 12.16 17.50 -0.77
N PRO A 133 11.65 18.71 -0.54
CA PRO A 133 10.51 19.19 -1.30
C PRO A 133 10.94 19.35 -2.76
N GLN A 134 10.59 18.38 -3.61
CA GLN A 134 10.55 18.63 -5.04
C GLN A 134 9.47 19.68 -5.28
N LYS A 135 9.89 20.94 -5.44
CA LYS A 135 9.07 22.01 -6.00
C LYS A 135 8.69 21.62 -7.43
N LYS A 136 7.61 20.84 -7.59
CA LYS A 136 6.85 20.84 -8.83
C LYS A 136 5.89 22.01 -8.75
N SER A 137 6.20 23.05 -9.52
CA SER A 137 5.32 24.18 -9.79
C SER A 137 4.01 23.65 -10.38
N VAL A 138 2.96 23.56 -9.58
CA VAL A 138 1.58 23.47 -10.08
C VAL A 138 0.90 24.77 -9.71
N GLN A 139 1.05 25.74 -10.62
CA GLN A 139 0.24 26.94 -10.65
C GLN A 139 -1.21 26.51 -10.90
N GLY A 140 -2.08 26.73 -9.91
CA GLY A 140 -3.52 26.87 -10.10
C GLY A 140 -4.34 25.58 -10.23
N LYS A 141 -4.90 25.12 -9.11
CA LYS A 141 -6.36 24.99 -8.93
C LYS A 141 -6.66 24.79 -7.45
N LYS A 142 -6.96 25.93 -6.84
CA LYS A 142 -7.47 26.15 -5.50
C LYS A 142 -8.87 25.53 -5.40
N LEU A 143 -9.13 24.81 -4.29
CA LEU A 143 -10.44 24.52 -3.71
C LEU A 143 -11.46 23.78 -4.59
N GLU A 144 -11.54 22.46 -4.41
CA GLU A 144 -12.85 21.78 -4.39
C GLU A 144 -12.77 20.47 -3.59
N LEU A 145 -12.31 20.57 -2.33
CA LEU A 145 -12.88 19.74 -1.27
C LEU A 145 -14.30 20.28 -1.00
N LYS A 146 -15.27 19.80 -1.75
CA LYS A 146 -16.65 19.71 -1.29
C LYS A 146 -17.09 18.28 -1.46
N PHE A 147 -17.16 17.59 -0.32
CA PHE A 147 -18.23 16.67 0.04
C PHE A 147 -19.17 16.31 -1.13
N LYS A 148 -18.99 15.13 -1.70
CA LYS A 148 -20.11 14.38 -2.28
C LYS A 148 -20.29 13.11 -1.47
N ILE A 149 -20.75 13.31 -0.24
CA ILE A 149 -21.68 12.41 0.43
C ILE A 149 -23.05 12.74 -0.20
N VAL A 150 -23.87 11.71 -0.46
CA VAL A 150 -25.18 11.73 -1.15
C VAL A 150 -25.00 11.83 -2.68
N GLU A 151 -25.26 10.79 -3.49
CA GLU A 151 -26.43 9.88 -3.57
C GLU A 151 -26.04 8.40 -3.69
#